data_AF-A0A1Y0CD14-F1
#
_entry.id   AF-A0A1Y0CD14-F1
#
_cell.length_a   1.000
_cell.length_b   1.000
_cell.length_c   1.000
_cell.angle_alpha   90.00
_cell.angle_beta   90.00
_cell.angle_gamma   90.00
#
_symmetry.space_group_name_H-M   'P 1'
#
loop_
_entity.id
_entity.type
_entity.pdbx_description
1 polymer ?
#
loop_
_entity_poly.entity_id
_entity_poly.type
_entity_poly.pdbx_seq_one_letter_code
_entity_poly.pdbx_strand_id
1 'polypeptide(L)'
;MPGNLNPAALNPQQQQLNDFTKAMSDAASKVTQPLTQTGPPVNPAAAASTPSTPLQAPPPAAAPPPPAASAPAASASSSGGGSGSAPVNANVNVNSAPSSPMPLAPAPSVPSAGPAAPAGSTGGPMGPGVMPAGASQGAGAGAVPPPPAPVPVSAARMERDAVAVSSTAAALQRKQAGNDPLAVARRIGAALNMGHTKDPGFYWVTGLTKDGAIVVANTYGLGYIPDGVKLPEPVKLASADESIPAGVRGSWATYPIVALHGWAQHHDTTLRAVIATEDQFKGFDPGAAPIILQPDDIPETGQMQGRDRLTVISPDVSARLMKMSDAALMELLPPASVDVEGPQNRRVELLLEVFRPLLSSDPGRIPVQLEAMVSYADHMQELAIYNAHTAADGEAQRSAIADWLYWQHLGVLTSDALAGAS
;
A
#
# COMPACT_ATOMS: atom_id res chain seq x y z
N MET A 1 8.55 -0.13 -64.30
CA MET A 1 7.70 0.05 -63.10
C MET A 1 7.70 -1.25 -62.31
N PRO A 2 8.62 -1.48 -61.35
CA PRO A 2 8.43 -2.51 -60.35
C PRO A 2 7.74 -1.92 -59.12
N GLY A 3 6.77 -2.67 -58.59
CA GLY A 3 5.86 -2.25 -57.53
C GLY A 3 6.54 -2.05 -56.18
N ASN A 4 6.07 -1.02 -55.49
CA ASN A 4 6.47 -0.64 -54.15
C ASN A 4 5.82 -1.61 -53.14
N LEU A 5 6.58 -2.58 -52.62
CA LEU A 5 6.18 -3.37 -51.46
C LEU A 5 6.46 -2.52 -50.22
N ASN A 6 5.39 -2.10 -49.56
CA ASN A 6 5.41 -1.37 -48.30
C ASN A 6 5.89 -2.31 -47.17
N PRO A 7 7.04 -2.07 -46.50
CA PRO A 7 7.39 -2.79 -45.28
C PRO A 7 6.86 -2.03 -44.05
N ALA A 8 6.54 -2.78 -42.99
CA ALA A 8 6.12 -2.30 -41.67
C ALA A 8 4.62 -2.00 -41.49
N ALA A 9 3.79 -3.05 -41.56
CA ALA A 9 2.73 -3.18 -40.56
C ALA A 9 3.37 -3.86 -39.34
N LEU A 10 3.72 -3.07 -38.32
CA LEU A 10 4.13 -3.61 -37.03
C LEU A 10 3.02 -4.50 -36.48
N ASN A 11 3.38 -5.67 -35.96
CA ASN A 11 2.46 -6.57 -35.27
C ASN A 11 1.72 -5.76 -34.18
N PRO A 12 0.38 -5.79 -34.10
CA PRO A 12 -0.38 -5.06 -33.06
C PRO A 12 0.13 -5.31 -31.64
N GLN A 13 0.62 -6.52 -31.38
CA GLN A 13 1.19 -6.92 -30.09
C GLN A 13 2.51 -6.22 -29.79
N GLN A 14 3.34 -5.98 -30.81
CA GLN A 14 4.60 -5.26 -30.69
C GLN A 14 4.39 -3.75 -30.56
N GLN A 15 3.32 -3.23 -31.17
CA GLN A 15 2.90 -1.85 -30.96
C GLN A 15 2.37 -1.65 -29.53
N GLN A 16 1.59 -2.59 -28.99
CA GLN A 16 1.15 -2.57 -27.60
C GLN A 16 2.32 -2.64 -26.60
N LEU A 17 3.33 -3.48 -26.88
CA LEU A 17 4.54 -3.56 -26.06
C LEU A 17 5.34 -2.26 -26.10
N ASN A 18 5.54 -1.67 -27.29
CA ASN A 18 6.23 -0.40 -27.44
C ASN A 18 5.48 0.76 -26.74
N ASP A 19 4.15 0.79 -26.84
CA ASP A 19 3.32 1.78 -26.15
C ASP A 19 3.31 1.59 -24.63
N PHE A 20 3.49 0.34 -24.16
CA PHE A 20 3.64 0.01 -22.75
C PHE A 20 5.01 0.43 -22.21
N THR A 21 6.11 0.04 -22.88
CA THR A 21 7.47 0.46 -22.52
C THR A 21 7.60 1.98 -22.54
N LYS A 22 6.99 2.63 -23.53
CA LYS A 22 6.95 4.10 -23.61
C LYS A 22 6.17 4.70 -22.46
N ALA A 23 5.03 4.14 -22.06
CA ALA A 23 4.29 4.67 -20.93
C ALA A 23 4.94 4.39 -19.57
N MET A 24 5.62 3.25 -19.42
CA MET A 24 6.47 2.98 -18.25
C MET A 24 7.62 3.99 -18.18
N SER A 25 8.23 4.31 -19.32
CA SER A 25 9.26 5.33 -19.43
C SER A 25 8.71 6.74 -19.22
N ASP A 26 7.52 7.08 -19.72
CA ASP A 26 6.86 8.39 -19.54
C ASP A 26 6.38 8.56 -18.09
N ALA A 27 5.90 7.50 -17.44
CA ALA A 27 5.61 7.48 -16.01
C ALA A 27 6.90 7.70 -15.21
N ALA A 28 8.01 7.07 -15.59
CA ALA A 28 9.31 7.30 -14.99
C ALA A 28 9.89 8.71 -15.31
N SER A 29 9.58 9.28 -16.47
CA SER A 29 10.17 10.56 -16.94
C SER A 29 9.39 11.80 -16.51
N LYS A 30 8.06 11.70 -16.31
CA LYS A 30 7.27 12.78 -15.69
C LYS A 30 7.71 13.08 -14.25
N VAL A 31 8.42 12.15 -13.65
CA VAL A 31 8.98 12.22 -12.29
C VAL A 31 10.35 12.93 -12.27
N THR A 32 11.05 13.05 -13.42
CA THR A 32 12.43 13.56 -13.49
C THR A 32 12.60 14.98 -14.05
N GLN A 33 11.54 15.80 -14.20
CA GLN A 33 11.73 17.16 -14.71
C GLN A 33 12.39 18.08 -13.65
N PRO A 34 13.59 18.64 -13.93
CA PRO A 34 14.25 19.56 -13.01
C PRO A 34 13.61 20.95 -13.03
N LEU A 35 13.54 21.56 -11.84
CA LEU A 35 13.13 22.94 -11.60
C LEU A 35 14.06 23.94 -12.31
N THR A 36 13.56 24.65 -13.32
CA THR A 36 14.04 26.00 -13.65
C THR A 36 12.96 27.00 -13.27
N GLN A 37 13.01 27.45 -12.01
CA GLN A 37 12.17 28.52 -11.51
C GLN A 37 12.92 29.85 -11.70
N THR A 38 12.39 30.76 -12.52
CA THR A 38 12.81 32.17 -12.55
C THR A 38 11.64 33.03 -12.09
N GLY A 39 11.69 33.47 -10.82
CA GLY A 39 10.78 34.43 -10.21
C GLY A 39 11.53 35.21 -9.11
N PRO A 40 11.28 36.53 -8.97
CA PRO A 40 12.20 37.44 -8.26
C PRO A 40 12.12 37.33 -6.73
N PRO A 41 13.18 37.73 -6.00
CA PRO A 41 13.31 37.50 -4.57
C PRO A 41 12.42 38.43 -3.74
N VAL A 42 11.69 37.87 -2.77
CA VAL A 42 11.01 38.64 -1.72
C VAL A 42 11.89 38.75 -0.49
N ASN A 43 12.17 39.99 -0.11
CA ASN A 43 13.00 40.42 1.00
C ASN A 43 12.21 40.40 2.33
N PRO A 44 12.76 39.95 3.48
CA PRO A 44 12.04 39.93 4.74
C PRO A 44 12.37 41.17 5.58
N ALA A 45 11.44 42.13 5.69
CA ALA A 45 11.32 43.04 6.83
C ALA A 45 10.17 44.04 6.62
N ALA A 46 9.11 43.94 7.41
CA ALA A 46 8.37 45.10 7.92
C ALA A 46 7.49 44.65 9.10
N ALA A 47 7.86 45.13 10.29
CA ALA A 47 7.10 45.01 11.51
C ALA A 47 5.82 45.88 11.46
N ALA A 48 4.75 45.40 12.09
CA ALA A 48 3.70 46.25 12.64
C ALA A 48 3.28 45.70 14.01
N SER A 49 3.45 46.55 15.01
CA SER A 49 3.33 46.34 16.45
C SER A 49 1.96 46.79 16.98
N THR A 50 1.40 46.06 17.94
CA THR A 50 0.45 46.57 18.96
C THR A 50 0.53 45.73 20.25
N PRO A 51 0.16 46.28 21.43
CA PRO A 51 0.81 46.00 22.71
C PRO A 51 0.11 44.94 23.58
N SER A 52 0.89 44.22 24.38
CA SER A 52 0.40 43.31 25.42
C SER A 52 0.66 43.88 26.82
N THR A 53 -0.41 44.11 27.57
CA THR A 53 -0.41 44.31 29.03
C THR A 53 -0.11 42.98 29.75
N PRO A 54 0.58 43.00 30.92
CA PRO A 54 1.06 41.79 31.56
C PRO A 54 -0.05 41.08 32.37
N LEU A 55 -0.29 39.80 32.08
CA LEU A 55 -1.06 38.91 32.94
C LEU A 55 -0.10 37.99 33.71
N GLN A 56 -0.40 37.91 35.00
CA GLN A 56 0.39 37.37 36.09
C GLN A 56 0.52 35.84 36.03
N ALA A 57 1.72 35.33 36.31
CA ALA A 57 2.04 33.90 36.32
C ALA A 57 1.36 33.17 37.50
N PRO A 58 0.78 31.97 37.30
CA PRO A 58 0.42 31.07 38.38
C PRO A 58 1.66 30.33 38.94
N PRO A 59 1.66 29.92 40.22
CA PRO A 59 2.82 29.34 40.90
C PRO A 59 3.14 27.90 40.44
N PRO A 60 4.39 27.42 40.62
CA PRO A 60 4.80 26.09 40.21
C PRO A 60 4.21 24.98 41.10
N ALA A 61 3.74 23.91 40.46
CA ALA A 61 3.34 22.68 41.14
C ALA A 61 4.56 21.85 41.58
N ALA A 62 4.45 21.24 42.77
CA ALA A 62 5.50 20.55 43.49
C ALA A 62 6.03 19.29 42.78
N ALA A 63 7.34 19.05 42.93
CA ALA A 63 8.04 17.86 42.45
C ALA A 63 7.68 16.59 43.26
N PRO A 64 7.66 15.40 42.63
CA PRO A 64 7.54 14.13 43.34
C PRO A 64 8.87 13.73 44.03
N PRO A 65 8.84 12.99 45.15
CA PRO A 65 10.02 12.60 45.92
C PRO A 65 10.83 11.45 45.28
N PRO A 66 12.13 11.31 45.61
CA PRO A 66 13.01 10.29 45.05
C PRO A 66 12.75 8.89 45.67
N PRO A 67 13.00 7.79 44.93
CA PRO A 67 12.99 6.45 45.52
C PRO A 67 14.22 6.21 46.40
N ALA A 68 13.97 5.60 47.56
CA ALA A 68 14.96 5.21 48.55
C ALA A 68 15.80 4.01 48.08
N ALA A 69 17.08 4.07 48.45
CA ALA A 69 18.07 3.01 48.26
C ALA A 69 17.84 1.83 49.23
N SER A 70 18.05 0.61 48.73
CA SER A 70 18.40 -0.56 49.55
C SER A 70 19.69 -1.17 48.99
N ALA A 71 20.72 -1.18 49.83
CA ALA A 71 22.02 -1.83 49.61
C ALA A 71 22.03 -3.22 50.30
N PRO A 72 23.18 -3.92 50.44
CA PRO A 72 23.60 -5.03 49.59
C PRO A 72 23.67 -6.38 50.33
N ALA A 73 23.93 -7.47 49.61
CA ALA A 73 24.39 -8.73 50.21
C ALA A 73 25.72 -9.17 49.56
N ALA A 74 26.72 -9.39 50.42
CA ALA A 74 28.11 -9.80 50.17
C ALA A 74 28.19 -11.32 49.85
N SER A 75 28.95 -11.71 48.81
CA SER A 75 30.33 -12.25 48.81
C SER A 75 30.51 -13.74 49.14
N ALA A 76 31.03 -14.50 48.17
CA ALA A 76 32.05 -15.53 48.40
C ALA A 76 32.94 -15.73 47.16
N SER A 77 34.25 -15.72 47.42
CA SER A 77 35.46 -15.80 46.57
C SER A 77 35.64 -17.15 45.83
N SER A 78 36.41 -17.27 44.74
CA SER A 78 37.89 -17.29 44.77
C SER A 78 38.55 -17.56 43.39
N SER A 79 39.76 -16.99 43.22
CA SER A 79 40.93 -17.33 42.37
C SER A 79 40.75 -17.72 40.88
N GLY A 80 41.55 -17.26 39.91
CA GLY A 80 42.78 -16.47 39.93
C GLY A 80 43.53 -16.62 38.58
N GLY A 81 44.34 -15.62 38.21
CA GLY A 81 45.38 -15.65 37.15
C GLY A 81 44.86 -15.65 35.70
N GLY A 82 45.34 -14.87 34.74
CA GLY A 82 46.58 -14.09 34.62
C GLY A 82 47.27 -14.45 33.30
N SER A 83 47.45 -13.46 32.41
CA SER A 83 48.29 -13.45 31.19
C SER A 83 47.73 -14.26 29.99
N GLY A 84 47.88 -13.89 28.72
CA GLY A 84 48.61 -12.84 28.02
C GLY A 84 48.78 -13.27 26.53
N SER A 85 48.82 -12.28 25.63
CA SER A 85 49.47 -12.31 24.30
C SER A 85 48.84 -13.06 23.10
N ALA A 86 48.37 -12.24 22.13
CA ALA A 86 48.82 -12.09 20.72
C ALA A 86 49.02 -13.30 19.74
N PRO A 87 48.98 -13.04 18.41
CA PRO A 87 48.39 -13.92 17.38
C PRO A 87 49.42 -14.75 16.58
N VAL A 88 48.93 -15.73 15.82
CA VAL A 88 49.70 -16.38 14.73
C VAL A 88 48.87 -16.57 13.47
N ASN A 89 49.46 -16.08 12.39
CA ASN A 89 49.12 -16.26 10.98
C ASN A 89 49.65 -17.61 10.49
N ALA A 90 48.92 -18.32 9.62
CA ALA A 90 49.49 -19.39 8.81
C ALA A 90 48.75 -19.48 7.46
N ASN A 91 49.48 -19.06 6.43
CA ASN A 91 49.19 -19.23 5.02
C ASN A 91 49.51 -20.67 4.58
N VAL A 92 48.62 -21.33 3.84
CA VAL A 92 48.99 -22.45 2.95
C VAL A 92 48.21 -22.33 1.65
N ASN A 93 48.97 -22.19 0.57
CA ASN A 93 48.56 -22.21 -0.83
C ASN A 93 48.86 -23.60 -1.41
N VAL A 94 47.92 -24.21 -2.14
CA VAL A 94 48.22 -25.21 -3.19
C VAL A 94 47.22 -25.07 -4.34
N ASN A 95 47.73 -24.64 -5.49
CA ASN A 95 47.10 -24.66 -6.81
C ASN A 95 47.07 -26.10 -7.37
N SER A 96 46.00 -26.50 -8.08
CA SER A 96 46.04 -27.33 -9.31
C SER A 96 44.64 -27.46 -9.96
N ALA A 97 44.55 -27.17 -11.26
CA ALA A 97 43.41 -27.37 -12.18
C ALA A 97 43.67 -28.62 -13.08
N PRO A 98 43.02 -28.84 -14.24
CA PRO A 98 41.58 -28.94 -14.62
C PRO A 98 41.23 -30.28 -15.35
N SER A 99 39.94 -30.67 -15.47
CA SER A 99 39.47 -31.60 -16.53
C SER A 99 37.94 -31.49 -16.81
N SER A 100 37.55 -31.40 -18.09
CA SER A 100 36.19 -31.60 -18.66
C SER A 100 36.07 -33.02 -19.30
N PRO A 101 35.01 -33.45 -20.05
CA PRO A 101 33.54 -33.30 -20.00
C PRO A 101 32.75 -34.65 -20.00
N MET A 102 31.40 -34.55 -20.04
CA MET A 102 30.26 -35.52 -20.09
C MET A 102 30.41 -36.90 -20.79
N PRO A 103 29.50 -37.86 -20.50
CA PRO A 103 28.50 -38.25 -21.51
C PRO A 103 27.04 -38.49 -21.02
N LEU A 104 26.12 -38.28 -21.97
CA LEU A 104 24.66 -38.52 -22.04
C LEU A 104 24.20 -39.96 -21.73
N ALA A 105 23.03 -40.16 -21.07
CA ALA A 105 21.92 -41.11 -21.42
C ALA A 105 20.76 -41.01 -20.38
N PRO A 106 19.57 -41.64 -20.56
CA PRO A 106 18.32 -40.96 -20.91
C PRO A 106 17.18 -41.04 -19.85
N ALA A 107 16.09 -40.31 -20.12
CA ALA A 107 14.87 -40.23 -19.31
C ALA A 107 13.98 -41.50 -19.34
N PRO A 108 13.19 -41.79 -18.29
CA PRO A 108 12.05 -42.69 -18.38
C PRO A 108 10.71 -41.97 -18.59
N SER A 109 9.88 -42.67 -19.34
CA SER A 109 8.64 -42.30 -20.01
C SER A 109 7.41 -42.16 -19.12
N VAL A 110 6.48 -41.30 -19.55
CA VAL A 110 5.06 -41.26 -19.17
C VAL A 110 4.28 -42.50 -19.67
N PRO A 111 3.13 -42.82 -19.04
CA PRO A 111 2.02 -43.43 -19.76
C PRO A 111 0.82 -42.47 -19.88
N SER A 112 0.43 -42.22 -21.13
CA SER A 112 -0.90 -41.75 -21.54
C SER A 112 -1.91 -42.90 -21.42
N ALA A 113 -3.11 -42.60 -20.92
CA ALA A 113 -4.31 -43.41 -21.19
C ALA A 113 -5.41 -42.48 -21.73
N GLY A 114 -5.88 -42.81 -22.93
CA GLY A 114 -6.95 -42.14 -23.65
C GLY A 114 -8.37 -42.57 -23.20
N PRO A 115 -9.40 -42.17 -23.96
CA PRO A 115 -10.67 -41.69 -23.42
C PRO A 115 -11.76 -42.76 -23.28
N ALA A 116 -12.75 -42.50 -22.42
CA ALA A 116 -14.02 -43.22 -22.41
C ALA A 116 -15.21 -42.24 -22.29
N ALA A 117 -16.16 -42.39 -23.20
CA ALA A 117 -17.53 -41.86 -23.17
C ALA A 117 -18.44 -42.93 -23.82
N PRO A 118 -19.79 -42.82 -23.82
CA PRO A 118 -20.72 -42.49 -22.73
C PRO A 118 -21.86 -43.54 -22.63
N ALA A 119 -22.59 -43.59 -21.51
CA ALA A 119 -23.96 -44.14 -21.38
C ALA A 119 -24.49 -43.74 -19.99
N GLY A 120 -25.75 -43.43 -19.71
CA GLY A 120 -26.99 -43.37 -20.45
C GLY A 120 -28.07 -42.86 -19.48
N SER A 121 -29.10 -42.22 -19.99
CA SER A 121 -30.17 -41.53 -19.27
C SER A 121 -31.25 -42.45 -18.70
N THR A 122 -31.65 -42.21 -17.44
CA THR A 122 -33.00 -42.44 -16.85
C THR A 122 -33.09 -41.49 -15.63
N GLY A 123 -34.08 -40.65 -15.34
CA GLY A 123 -35.45 -40.47 -15.80
C GLY A 123 -36.36 -40.13 -14.59
N GLY A 124 -36.42 -38.84 -14.18
CA GLY A 124 -37.52 -38.19 -13.42
C GLY A 124 -37.47 -38.17 -11.86
N PRO A 125 -38.25 -37.30 -11.17
CA PRO A 125 -39.15 -36.24 -11.65
C PRO A 125 -38.78 -34.81 -11.18
N MET A 126 -39.41 -33.84 -11.87
CA MET A 126 -39.22 -32.40 -11.83
C MET A 126 -39.70 -31.71 -10.54
N GLY A 127 -38.92 -30.72 -10.08
CA GLY A 127 -39.36 -29.62 -9.21
C GLY A 127 -39.20 -28.28 -9.94
N PRO A 128 -40.04 -27.27 -9.66
CA PRO A 128 -40.18 -26.06 -10.48
C PRO A 128 -38.93 -25.19 -10.46
N GLY A 129 -38.46 -24.85 -11.66
CA GLY A 129 -37.18 -24.20 -11.90
C GLY A 129 -37.15 -22.69 -11.75
N VAL A 130 -35.92 -22.19 -11.67
CA VAL A 130 -35.54 -20.82 -12.03
C VAL A 130 -34.30 -20.92 -12.92
N MET A 131 -34.44 -20.50 -14.18
CA MET A 131 -33.33 -20.42 -15.14
C MET A 131 -32.49 -19.17 -14.86
N PRO A 132 -31.15 -19.20 -15.04
CA PRO A 132 -30.36 -17.98 -15.13
C PRO A 132 -30.48 -17.42 -16.55
N ALA A 133 -31.14 -16.27 -16.70
CA ALA A 133 -31.13 -15.52 -17.96
C ALA A 133 -29.82 -14.73 -18.06
N GLY A 134 -28.95 -15.17 -18.98
CA GLY A 134 -27.98 -14.27 -19.59
C GLY A 134 -28.68 -13.39 -20.62
N ALA A 135 -28.42 -12.09 -20.57
CA ALA A 135 -28.69 -11.19 -21.69
C ALA A 135 -27.67 -10.04 -21.68
N SER A 136 -26.75 -10.11 -22.64
CA SER A 136 -26.09 -8.95 -23.22
C SER A 136 -27.10 -8.14 -24.05
N GLN A 137 -27.22 -6.83 -23.82
CA GLN A 137 -27.30 -5.76 -24.85
C GLN A 137 -27.76 -4.42 -24.27
N GLY A 138 -27.18 -3.33 -24.80
CA GLY A 138 -27.89 -2.06 -24.95
C GLY A 138 -27.31 -0.87 -24.20
N ALA A 139 -26.35 -0.17 -24.80
CA ALA A 139 -26.04 1.20 -24.46
C ALA A 139 -27.26 2.09 -24.73
N GLY A 140 -27.73 2.78 -23.70
CA GLY A 140 -28.77 3.81 -23.76
C GLY A 140 -28.47 4.88 -22.71
N ALA A 141 -28.38 6.14 -23.16
CA ALA A 141 -28.06 7.29 -22.33
C ALA A 141 -29.04 7.45 -21.16
N GLY A 142 -28.50 7.69 -19.96
CA GLY A 142 -29.26 7.84 -18.72
C GLY A 142 -28.91 6.84 -17.60
N ALA A 143 -27.73 6.23 -17.64
CA ALA A 143 -27.27 5.34 -16.58
C ALA A 143 -27.10 6.11 -15.27
N VAL A 144 -28.02 5.90 -14.32
CA VAL A 144 -27.79 6.16 -12.91
C VAL A 144 -26.52 5.38 -12.53
N PRO A 145 -25.50 6.00 -11.92
CA PRO A 145 -24.31 5.27 -11.52
C PRO A 145 -24.72 4.09 -10.63
N PRO A 146 -24.09 2.91 -10.79
CA PRO A 146 -24.37 1.79 -9.91
C PRO A 146 -24.21 2.23 -8.45
N PRO A 147 -25.06 1.75 -7.52
CA PRO A 147 -24.92 2.11 -6.12
C PRO A 147 -23.52 1.74 -5.63
N PRO A 148 -22.90 2.56 -4.76
CA PRO A 148 -21.59 2.24 -4.20
C PRO A 148 -21.64 0.86 -3.55
N ALA A 149 -20.61 0.03 -3.82
CA ALA A 149 -20.52 -1.30 -3.26
C ALA A 149 -20.59 -1.24 -1.71
N PRO A 150 -21.30 -2.18 -1.07
CA PRO A 150 -21.52 -2.13 0.37
C PRO A 150 -20.19 -2.28 1.13
N VAL A 151 -19.90 -1.31 2.00
CA VAL A 151 -18.79 -1.37 2.97
C VAL A 151 -19.27 -2.15 4.20
N PRO A 152 -18.48 -3.11 4.72
CA PRO A 152 -18.88 -3.92 5.87
C PRO A 152 -19.13 -3.06 7.13
N VAL A 153 -20.06 -3.51 7.97
CA VAL A 153 -20.38 -2.92 9.28
C VAL A 153 -20.36 -4.00 10.35
N SER A 154 -20.09 -3.63 11.60
CA SER A 154 -20.11 -4.55 12.73
C SER A 154 -21.54 -4.99 13.11
N ALA A 155 -21.65 -6.17 13.73
CA ALA A 155 -22.93 -6.71 14.20
C ALA A 155 -23.57 -5.83 15.28
N ALA A 156 -22.80 -5.37 16.27
CA ALA A 156 -23.30 -4.48 17.33
C ALA A 156 -23.84 -3.14 16.77
N ARG A 157 -23.21 -2.62 15.70
CA ARG A 157 -23.72 -1.44 14.99
C ARG A 157 -24.96 -1.77 14.19
N MET A 158 -24.99 -2.92 13.53
CA MET A 158 -26.17 -3.40 12.81
C MET A 158 -27.37 -3.55 13.76
N GLU A 159 -27.16 -4.05 14.99
CA GLU A 159 -28.18 -4.16 16.04
C GLU A 159 -28.63 -2.79 16.55
N ARG A 160 -27.68 -1.89 16.85
CA ARG A 160 -28.00 -0.51 17.28
C ARG A 160 -28.80 0.24 16.21
N ASP A 161 -28.43 0.05 14.95
CA ASP A 161 -29.18 0.59 13.81
C ASP A 161 -30.56 -0.08 13.70
N ALA A 162 -30.67 -1.40 13.90
CA ALA A 162 -31.94 -2.12 13.89
C ALA A 162 -32.90 -1.68 15.00
N VAL A 163 -32.39 -1.32 16.19
CA VAL A 163 -33.20 -0.75 17.27
C VAL A 163 -33.70 0.65 16.90
N ALA A 164 -32.89 1.45 16.22
CA ALA A 164 -33.28 2.77 15.72
C ALA A 164 -34.33 2.72 14.59
N VAL A 165 -34.37 1.64 13.79
CA VAL A 165 -35.30 1.43 12.66
C VAL A 165 -36.78 1.40 13.06
N SER A 166 -37.10 1.21 14.34
CA SER A 166 -38.49 1.20 14.83
C SER A 166 -39.25 2.54 14.68
N SER A 167 -38.56 3.62 14.30
CA SER A 167 -39.18 4.92 14.02
C SER A 167 -39.25 5.23 12.52
N THR A 168 -40.39 5.73 12.02
CA THR A 168 -40.57 6.20 10.64
C THR A 168 -39.62 7.34 10.25
N ALA A 169 -39.15 8.12 11.24
CA ALA A 169 -38.07 9.09 11.09
C ALA A 169 -36.74 8.40 10.72
N ALA A 170 -36.41 7.25 11.31
CA ALA A 170 -35.19 6.51 11.02
C ALA A 170 -35.14 5.91 9.60
N ALA A 171 -36.28 5.63 8.96
CA ALA A 171 -36.33 5.17 7.57
C ALA A 171 -35.95 6.29 6.58
N LEU A 172 -36.40 7.53 6.84
CA LEU A 172 -35.98 8.73 6.10
C LEU A 172 -34.53 9.09 6.41
N GLN A 173 -34.12 8.97 7.68
CA GLN A 173 -32.73 9.11 8.10
C GLN A 173 -31.82 8.10 7.41
N ARG A 174 -32.23 6.85 7.14
CA ARG A 174 -31.42 5.87 6.38
C ARG A 174 -31.21 6.26 4.93
N LYS A 175 -32.23 6.80 4.26
CA LYS A 175 -32.09 7.33 2.89
C LYS A 175 -31.07 8.47 2.84
N GLN A 176 -30.99 9.26 3.90
CA GLN A 176 -30.06 10.37 4.04
C GLN A 176 -28.69 9.97 4.61
N ALA A 177 -28.62 8.98 5.51
CA ALA A 177 -27.42 8.51 6.23
C ALA A 177 -26.64 7.45 5.44
N GLY A 178 -27.34 6.66 4.60
CA GLY A 178 -26.68 5.86 3.56
C GLY A 178 -25.93 6.73 2.56
N ASN A 179 -26.32 8.01 2.47
CA ASN A 179 -25.73 9.04 1.61
C ASN A 179 -25.02 10.16 2.40
N ASP A 180 -24.85 10.02 3.73
CA ASP A 180 -24.12 10.98 4.54
C ASP A 180 -22.62 10.68 4.40
N PRO A 181 -21.83 11.61 3.85
CA PRO A 181 -20.39 11.41 3.66
C PRO A 181 -19.66 11.04 4.95
N LEU A 182 -20.13 11.53 6.11
CA LEU A 182 -19.51 11.20 7.40
C LEU A 182 -19.77 9.76 7.82
N ALA A 183 -21.00 9.26 7.64
CA ALA A 183 -21.32 7.87 7.92
C ALA A 183 -20.57 6.91 7.00
N VAL A 184 -20.40 7.26 5.71
CA VAL A 184 -19.60 6.48 4.76
C VAL A 184 -18.11 6.50 5.15
N ALA A 185 -17.54 7.68 5.41
CA ALA A 185 -16.15 7.81 5.83
C ALA A 185 -15.85 7.03 7.12
N ARG A 186 -16.78 7.05 8.09
CA ARG A 186 -16.63 6.28 9.34
C ARG A 186 -16.60 4.77 9.09
N ARG A 187 -17.48 4.25 8.23
CA ARG A 187 -17.49 2.83 7.86
C ARG A 187 -16.20 2.41 7.16
N ILE A 188 -15.71 3.24 6.25
CA ILE A 188 -14.43 3.01 5.57
C ILE A 188 -13.28 3.01 6.57
N GLY A 189 -13.21 4.01 7.45
CA GLY A 189 -12.20 4.07 8.51
C GLY A 189 -12.22 2.86 9.45
N ALA A 190 -13.41 2.36 9.78
CA ALA A 190 -13.58 1.15 10.58
C ALA A 190 -13.13 -0.12 9.83
N ALA A 191 -13.54 -0.28 8.57
CA ALA A 191 -13.14 -1.43 7.75
C ALA A 191 -11.62 -1.45 7.49
N LEU A 192 -10.99 -0.28 7.30
CA LEU A 192 -9.55 -0.16 7.13
C LEU A 192 -8.77 -0.49 8.40
N ASN A 193 -9.30 -0.14 9.57
CA ASN A 193 -8.70 -0.49 10.87
C ASN A 193 -9.14 -1.89 11.36
N MET A 194 -9.85 -2.66 10.53
CA MET A 194 -10.30 -3.99 10.89
C MET A 194 -9.13 -4.97 10.86
N GLY A 195 -8.93 -5.65 12.00
CA GLY A 195 -7.97 -6.73 12.14
C GLY A 195 -6.56 -6.27 11.82
N HIS A 196 -6.04 -5.35 12.65
CA HIS A 196 -4.67 -4.81 12.66
C HIS A 196 -3.83 -5.54 11.63
N THR A 197 -3.63 -4.91 10.47
CA THR A 197 -2.85 -5.47 9.38
C THR A 197 -1.69 -6.27 9.95
N LYS A 198 -1.38 -7.44 9.36
CA LYS A 198 -0.25 -8.28 9.78
C LYS A 198 1.08 -7.51 9.84
N ASP A 199 1.10 -6.30 9.27
CA ASP A 199 2.20 -5.36 9.21
C ASP A 199 2.33 -4.59 10.54
N PRO A 200 3.48 -4.68 11.23
CA PRO A 200 3.69 -4.08 12.55
C PRO A 200 3.67 -2.54 12.51
N GLY A 201 2.98 -1.93 13.47
CA GLY A 201 2.86 -0.46 13.61
C GLY A 201 2.10 0.23 12.48
N PHE A 202 1.53 -0.54 11.56
CA PHE A 202 0.70 -0.01 10.50
C PHE A 202 -0.69 0.32 11.04
N TYR A 203 -1.20 1.49 10.66
CA TYR A 203 -2.61 1.83 10.83
C TYR A 203 -3.08 2.87 9.82
N TRP A 204 -4.39 2.93 9.62
CA TRP A 204 -5.04 3.89 8.75
C TRP A 204 -5.67 5.03 9.55
N VAL A 205 -5.67 6.23 8.97
CA VAL A 205 -6.48 7.37 9.40
C VAL A 205 -7.30 7.85 8.21
N THR A 206 -8.57 8.17 8.45
CA THR A 206 -9.50 8.65 7.42
C THR A 206 -9.87 10.11 7.67
N GLY A 207 -9.70 10.97 6.68
CA GLY A 207 -10.19 12.34 6.64
C GLY A 207 -11.47 12.44 5.82
N LEU A 208 -12.40 13.27 6.30
CA LEU A 208 -13.52 13.77 5.51
C LEU A 208 -13.32 15.26 5.29
N THR A 209 -13.34 15.73 4.05
CA THR A 209 -13.20 17.16 3.73
C THR A 209 -14.56 17.88 3.77
N LYS A 210 -14.55 19.23 3.79
CA LYS A 210 -15.78 20.04 3.77
C LYS A 210 -16.61 19.86 2.49
N ASP A 211 -15.96 19.62 1.37
CA ASP A 211 -16.58 19.32 0.07
C ASP A 211 -17.04 17.85 -0.06
N GLY A 212 -16.80 17.03 0.96
CA GLY A 212 -17.32 15.66 1.05
C GLY A 212 -16.39 14.59 0.47
N ALA A 213 -15.17 14.93 0.08
CA ALA A 213 -14.16 13.95 -0.32
C ALA A 213 -13.71 13.11 0.88
N ILE A 214 -13.50 11.82 0.64
CA ILE A 214 -12.99 10.87 1.63
C ILE A 214 -11.53 10.59 1.26
N VAL A 215 -10.63 10.89 2.18
CA VAL A 215 -9.19 10.74 1.98
C VAL A 215 -8.65 9.84 3.08
N VAL A 216 -7.75 8.93 2.76
CA VAL A 216 -7.10 8.03 3.71
C VAL A 216 -5.59 8.23 3.67
N ALA A 217 -4.95 7.99 4.80
CA ALA A 217 -3.51 7.98 4.97
C ALA A 217 -3.12 6.87 5.94
N ASN A 218 -1.86 6.43 5.89
CA ASN A 218 -1.33 5.42 6.81
C ASN A 218 0.10 5.76 7.24
N THR A 219 0.60 5.05 8.25
CA THR A 219 1.92 5.31 8.85
C THR A 219 3.11 4.99 7.97
N TYR A 220 2.96 4.11 6.99
CA TYR A 220 4.07 3.75 6.09
C TYR A 220 4.23 4.78 4.96
N GLY A 221 3.15 5.49 4.62
CA GLY A 221 3.16 6.58 3.66
C GLY A 221 3.31 6.12 2.21
N LEU A 222 3.56 7.10 1.33
CA LEU A 222 4.06 6.94 -0.05
C LEU A 222 3.24 6.02 -0.96
N GLY A 223 1.93 5.86 -0.72
CA GLY A 223 1.10 4.97 -1.52
C GLY A 223 1.10 3.51 -1.06
N TYR A 224 1.75 3.17 0.07
CA TYR A 224 1.75 1.82 0.60
C TYR A 224 0.31 1.35 0.92
N ILE A 225 -0.07 0.21 0.35
CA ILE A 225 -1.33 -0.48 0.59
C ILE A 225 -0.99 -1.95 0.90
N PRO A 226 -1.41 -2.48 2.07
CA PRO A 226 -1.20 -3.87 2.42
C PRO A 226 -1.83 -4.82 1.39
N ASP A 227 -1.24 -6.00 1.27
CA ASP A 227 -1.74 -7.05 0.39
C ASP A 227 -3.21 -7.41 0.68
N GLY A 228 -3.99 -7.62 -0.38
CA GLY A 228 -5.43 -7.91 -0.29
C GLY A 228 -6.34 -6.73 0.09
N VAL A 229 -5.81 -5.56 0.46
CA VAL A 229 -6.63 -4.37 0.74
C VAL A 229 -7.10 -3.73 -0.57
N LYS A 230 -8.39 -3.42 -0.64
CA LYS A 230 -9.00 -2.67 -1.75
C LYS A 230 -9.62 -1.38 -1.24
N LEU A 231 -9.41 -0.29 -1.96
CA LEU A 231 -9.99 1.01 -1.64
C LEU A 231 -11.23 1.27 -2.51
N PRO A 232 -12.38 1.63 -1.92
CA PRO A 232 -13.55 2.03 -2.71
C PRO A 232 -13.22 3.15 -3.70
N GLU A 233 -13.96 3.20 -4.81
CA GLU A 233 -13.78 4.20 -5.88
C GLU A 233 -13.71 5.66 -5.39
N PRO A 234 -14.59 6.14 -4.48
CA PRO A 234 -14.57 7.55 -4.06
C PRO A 234 -13.42 7.90 -3.09
N VAL A 235 -12.65 6.93 -2.60
CA VAL A 235 -11.62 7.16 -1.58
C VAL A 235 -10.31 7.61 -2.22
N LYS A 236 -9.71 8.70 -1.75
CA LYS A 236 -8.38 9.13 -2.17
C LYS A 236 -7.32 8.65 -1.18
N LEU A 237 -6.16 8.23 -1.65
CA LEU A 237 -5.01 7.94 -0.78
C LEU A 237 -4.08 9.16 -0.85
N ALA A 238 -3.93 9.88 0.27
CA ALA A 238 -3.21 11.15 0.32
C ALA A 238 -1.80 11.06 -0.26
N SER A 239 -1.07 10.00 0.09
CA SER A 239 0.31 9.77 -0.33
C SER A 239 0.46 9.15 -1.72
N ALA A 240 -0.64 8.78 -2.39
CA ALA A 240 -0.64 8.32 -3.78
C ALA A 240 -1.01 9.44 -4.78
N ASP A 241 -1.30 10.64 -4.30
CA ASP A 241 -1.69 11.75 -5.16
C ASP A 241 -0.47 12.37 -5.87
N GLU A 242 -0.26 12.01 -7.13
CA GLU A 242 0.86 12.48 -7.93
C GLU A 242 0.81 13.97 -8.30
N SER A 243 -0.33 14.65 -8.09
CA SER A 243 -0.36 16.11 -8.21
C SER A 243 0.50 16.80 -7.14
N ILE A 244 0.83 16.08 -6.06
CA ILE A 244 1.66 16.53 -4.96
C ILE A 244 3.10 16.00 -5.15
N PRO A 245 4.14 16.87 -5.12
CA PRO A 245 5.53 16.45 -5.29
C PRO A 245 5.95 15.34 -4.33
N ALA A 246 6.78 14.41 -4.80
CA ALA A 246 7.22 13.24 -4.03
C ALA A 246 7.87 13.63 -2.69
N GLY A 247 8.76 14.63 -2.67
CA GLY A 247 9.38 15.11 -1.42
C GLY A 247 8.37 15.66 -0.40
N VAL A 248 7.30 16.32 -0.87
CA VAL A 248 6.22 16.80 0.00
C VAL A 248 5.46 15.62 0.59
N ARG A 249 5.08 14.63 -0.23
CA ARG A 249 4.46 13.39 0.24
C ARG A 249 5.38 12.60 1.20
N GLY A 250 6.68 12.60 0.92
CA GLY A 250 7.79 12.10 1.74
C GLY A 250 7.78 12.62 3.16
N SER A 251 7.64 13.94 3.30
CA SER A 251 7.63 14.62 4.60
C SER A 251 6.48 14.20 5.53
N TRP A 252 5.45 13.53 4.99
CA TRP A 252 4.30 13.02 5.76
C TRP A 252 4.44 11.56 6.16
N ALA A 253 5.48 10.85 5.70
CA ALA A 253 5.74 9.48 6.12
C ALA A 253 5.78 9.43 7.65
N THR A 254 5.26 8.34 8.24
CA THR A 254 5.08 8.18 9.70
C THR A 254 4.07 9.12 10.36
N TYR A 255 3.46 10.06 9.62
CA TYR A 255 2.54 11.08 10.15
C TYR A 255 1.23 11.14 9.34
N PRO A 256 0.35 10.13 9.44
CA PRO A 256 -0.85 10.04 8.59
C PRO A 256 -1.83 11.21 8.76
N ILE A 257 -1.96 11.80 9.96
CA ILE A 257 -2.84 12.97 10.14
C ILE A 257 -2.27 14.21 9.41
N VAL A 258 -0.94 14.36 9.40
CA VAL A 258 -0.27 15.44 8.63
C VAL A 258 -0.51 15.22 7.14
N ALA A 259 -0.45 13.98 6.64
CA ALA A 259 -0.74 13.67 5.25
C ALA A 259 -2.17 14.09 4.84
N LEU A 260 -3.17 13.88 5.70
CA LEU A 260 -4.55 14.29 5.42
C LEU A 260 -4.67 15.82 5.30
N HIS A 261 -4.02 16.58 6.19
CA HIS A 261 -4.02 18.04 6.11
C HIS A 261 -3.25 18.55 4.90
N GLY A 262 -2.08 17.98 4.62
CA GLY A 262 -1.27 18.34 3.45
C GLY A 262 -2.01 18.10 2.15
N TRP A 263 -2.73 16.97 2.03
CA TRP A 263 -3.61 16.70 0.89
C TRP A 263 -4.75 17.72 0.81
N ALA A 264 -5.46 17.99 1.91
CA ALA A 264 -6.56 18.94 1.92
C ALA A 264 -6.11 20.35 1.51
N GLN A 265 -4.96 20.80 2.02
CA GLN A 265 -4.37 22.08 1.69
C GLN A 265 -4.00 22.17 0.21
N HIS A 266 -3.42 21.13 -0.37
CA HIS A 266 -3.07 21.12 -1.80
C HIS A 266 -4.29 21.23 -2.71
N HIS A 267 -5.43 20.68 -2.28
CA HIS A 267 -6.70 20.69 -3.03
C HIS A 267 -7.63 21.84 -2.62
N ASP A 268 -7.09 22.91 -2.02
CA ASP A 268 -7.83 24.12 -1.60
C ASP A 268 -9.09 23.82 -0.76
N THR A 269 -9.05 22.76 0.05
CA THR A 269 -10.12 22.35 0.94
C THR A 269 -9.62 22.23 2.39
N THR A 270 -10.51 21.90 3.31
CA THR A 270 -10.16 21.69 4.72
C THR A 270 -10.85 20.44 5.26
N LEU A 271 -10.24 19.78 6.24
CA LEU A 271 -10.84 18.64 6.90
C LEU A 271 -12.06 19.09 7.72
N ARG A 272 -13.20 18.44 7.47
CA ARG A 272 -14.40 18.51 8.29
C ARG A 272 -14.26 17.60 9.51
N ALA A 273 -13.70 16.42 9.34
CA ALA A 273 -13.49 15.44 10.41
C ALA A 273 -12.27 14.55 10.14
N VAL A 274 -11.68 14.04 11.21
CA VAL A 274 -10.64 13.00 11.19
C VAL A 274 -11.16 11.80 11.98
N ILE A 275 -11.06 10.61 11.39
CA ILE A 275 -11.60 9.36 11.92
C ILE A 275 -10.44 8.39 12.15
N ALA A 276 -10.30 7.94 13.39
CA ALA A 276 -9.22 7.07 13.85
C ALA A 276 -9.66 6.32 15.12
N THR A 277 -8.89 5.34 15.59
CA THR A 277 -9.10 4.75 16.93
C THR A 277 -8.61 5.69 18.04
N GLU A 278 -8.97 5.39 19.29
CA GLU A 278 -8.55 6.21 20.44
C GLU A 278 -7.02 6.28 20.58
N ASP A 279 -6.33 5.15 20.45
CA ASP A 279 -4.86 5.08 20.54
C ASP A 279 -4.16 5.93 19.46
N GLN A 280 -4.76 6.04 18.29
CA GLN A 280 -4.21 6.80 17.16
C GLN A 280 -4.30 8.33 17.37
N PHE A 281 -5.23 8.80 18.23
CA PHE A 281 -5.31 10.21 18.62
C PHE A 281 -4.51 10.54 19.88
N LYS A 282 -3.99 9.55 20.58
CA LYS A 282 -3.39 9.77 21.91
C LYS A 282 -2.17 10.71 21.81
N GLY A 283 -2.29 11.86 22.47
CA GLY A 283 -1.23 12.87 22.49
C GLY A 283 -1.13 13.72 21.22
N PHE A 284 -2.11 13.67 20.32
CA PHE A 284 -2.13 14.42 19.07
C PHE A 284 -3.43 15.20 18.90
N ASP A 285 -3.34 16.50 18.57
CA ASP A 285 -4.49 17.29 18.14
C ASP A 285 -4.70 17.09 16.64
N PRO A 286 -5.83 16.49 16.20
CA PRO A 286 -6.07 16.25 14.78
C PRO A 286 -6.36 17.52 13.97
N GLY A 287 -6.50 18.69 14.57
CA GLY A 287 -6.71 19.96 13.85
C GLY A 287 -8.05 20.06 13.10
N ALA A 288 -8.95 19.10 13.31
CA ALA A 288 -10.32 19.03 12.81
C ALA A 288 -11.15 18.14 13.75
N ALA A 289 -12.47 18.05 13.56
CA ALA A 289 -13.34 17.32 14.49
C ALA A 289 -12.94 15.82 14.60
N PRO A 290 -12.53 15.32 15.78
CA PRO A 290 -12.19 13.92 15.96
C PRO A 290 -13.45 13.04 15.99
N ILE A 291 -13.40 11.93 15.27
CA ILE A 291 -14.39 10.86 15.33
C ILE A 291 -13.68 9.59 15.75
N ILE A 292 -13.84 9.23 17.02
CA ILE A 292 -13.20 8.07 17.61
C ILE A 292 -13.99 6.82 17.22
N LEU A 293 -13.32 5.89 16.54
CA LEU A 293 -13.82 4.55 16.26
C LEU A 293 -13.78 3.73 17.54
N GLN A 294 -14.95 3.28 17.97
CA GLN A 294 -15.06 2.34 19.09
C GLN A 294 -14.77 0.93 18.60
N PRO A 295 -14.31 0.01 19.48
CA PRO A 295 -14.14 -1.40 19.12
C PRO A 295 -15.40 -1.99 18.46
N ASP A 296 -16.57 -1.63 18.98
CA ASP A 296 -17.88 -2.04 18.44
C ASP A 296 -18.17 -1.50 17.02
N ASP A 297 -17.43 -0.51 16.52
CA ASP A 297 -17.60 0.01 15.16
C ASP A 297 -16.85 -0.80 14.11
N ILE A 298 -15.83 -1.55 14.55
CA ILE A 298 -14.93 -2.31 13.68
C ILE A 298 -15.67 -3.57 13.20
N PRO A 299 -15.87 -3.77 11.88
CA PRO A 299 -16.58 -4.94 11.35
C PRO A 299 -15.85 -6.26 11.66
N GLU A 300 -16.42 -7.43 11.32
CA GLU A 300 -15.69 -8.71 11.45
C GLU A 300 -14.69 -8.95 10.32
N THR A 301 -14.88 -8.28 9.18
CA THR A 301 -13.99 -8.33 8.02
C THR A 301 -13.71 -6.92 7.52
N GLY A 302 -12.45 -6.63 7.17
CA GLY A 302 -12.05 -5.38 6.51
C GLY A 302 -12.17 -5.41 4.99
N GLN A 303 -12.71 -6.49 4.43
CA GLN A 303 -12.78 -6.66 2.98
C GLN A 303 -13.76 -5.66 2.37
N MET A 304 -13.24 -4.86 1.44
CA MET A 304 -14.03 -3.90 0.67
C MET A 304 -13.92 -4.22 -0.82
N GLN A 305 -14.93 -3.81 -1.58
CA GLN A 305 -14.84 -3.80 -3.03
C GLN A 305 -14.24 -2.47 -3.49
N GLY A 306 -13.47 -2.51 -4.58
CA GLY A 306 -12.89 -1.32 -5.17
C GLY A 306 -11.57 -1.62 -5.87
N ARG A 307 -10.72 -0.61 -5.88
CA ARG A 307 -9.43 -0.59 -6.55
C ARG A 307 -8.39 -1.33 -5.72
N ASP A 308 -7.64 -2.22 -6.37
CA ASP A 308 -6.44 -2.83 -5.78
C ASP A 308 -5.29 -1.83 -5.70
N ARG A 309 -4.18 -2.27 -5.09
CA ARG A 309 -3.01 -1.44 -4.81
C ARG A 309 -2.40 -0.80 -6.06
N LEU A 310 -2.27 -1.54 -7.17
CA LEU A 310 -1.74 -0.99 -8.42
C LEU A 310 -2.71 0.03 -9.02
N THR A 311 -4.01 -0.27 -9.01
CA THR A 311 -5.04 0.61 -9.55
C THR A 311 -5.16 1.91 -8.75
N VAL A 312 -4.84 1.90 -7.44
CA VAL A 312 -4.83 3.13 -6.63
C VAL A 312 -3.66 4.05 -7.00
N ILE A 313 -2.45 3.52 -7.16
CA ILE A 313 -1.25 4.32 -7.39
C ILE A 313 -0.98 4.60 -8.88
N SER A 314 -1.41 3.70 -9.77
CA SER A 314 -1.23 3.83 -11.22
C SER A 314 -2.41 3.23 -12.00
N PRO A 315 -3.56 3.94 -12.06
CA PRO A 315 -4.75 3.46 -12.75
C PRO A 315 -4.51 3.11 -14.23
N ASP A 316 -3.70 3.92 -14.92
CA ASP A 316 -3.41 3.73 -16.35
C ASP A 316 -2.57 2.47 -16.60
N VAL A 317 -1.60 2.17 -15.73
CA VAL A 317 -0.77 0.96 -15.83
C VAL A 317 -1.62 -0.27 -15.55
N SER A 318 -2.46 -0.23 -14.51
CA SER A 318 -3.43 -1.30 -14.21
C SER A 318 -4.36 -1.56 -15.41
N ALA A 319 -4.96 -0.51 -15.99
CA ALA A 319 -5.87 -0.63 -17.12
C ALA A 319 -5.20 -1.20 -18.38
N ARG A 320 -3.91 -0.94 -18.58
CA ARG A 320 -3.13 -1.52 -19.69
C ARG A 320 -2.84 -2.99 -19.45
N LEU A 321 -2.40 -3.35 -18.25
CA LEU A 321 -2.14 -4.74 -17.87
C LEU A 321 -3.39 -5.62 -18.03
N MET A 322 -4.56 -5.10 -17.66
CA MET A 322 -5.84 -5.82 -17.81
C MET A 322 -6.26 -6.03 -19.27
N LYS A 323 -5.75 -5.24 -20.21
CA LYS A 323 -6.04 -5.38 -21.65
C LYS A 323 -5.09 -6.35 -22.37
N MET A 324 -3.99 -6.74 -21.73
CA MET A 324 -3.01 -7.64 -22.32
C MET A 324 -3.50 -9.09 -22.27
N SER A 325 -3.25 -9.80 -23.37
CA SER A 325 -3.47 -11.25 -23.44
C SER A 325 -2.46 -11.99 -22.57
N ASP A 326 -2.83 -13.16 -22.07
CA ASP A 326 -1.94 -14.00 -21.26
C ASP A 326 -0.63 -14.31 -22.00
N ALA A 327 -0.69 -14.52 -23.32
CA ALA A 327 0.47 -14.76 -24.17
C ALA A 327 1.45 -13.57 -24.26
N ALA A 328 1.02 -12.35 -23.94
CA ALA A 328 1.86 -11.16 -23.97
C ALA A 328 2.48 -10.82 -22.60
N LEU A 329 2.05 -11.49 -21.52
CA LEU A 329 2.49 -11.16 -20.16
C LEU A 329 3.96 -11.46 -19.94
N MET A 330 4.48 -12.54 -20.51
CA MET A 330 5.89 -12.93 -20.38
C MET A 330 6.85 -11.89 -20.96
N GLU A 331 6.43 -11.18 -22.01
CA GLU A 331 7.23 -10.13 -22.67
C GLU A 331 7.41 -8.87 -21.81
N LEU A 332 6.63 -8.73 -20.73
CA LEU A 332 6.76 -7.61 -19.79
C LEU A 332 7.81 -7.86 -18.73
N LEU A 333 8.15 -9.13 -18.49
CA LEU A 333 9.03 -9.51 -17.39
C LEU A 333 10.49 -9.21 -17.76
N PRO A 334 11.29 -8.72 -16.80
CA PRO A 334 12.73 -8.75 -16.97
C PRO A 334 13.20 -10.20 -17.15
N PRO A 335 14.37 -10.42 -17.79
CA PRO A 335 14.92 -11.76 -17.98
C PRO A 335 14.94 -12.53 -16.65
N ALA A 336 14.54 -13.81 -16.71
CA ALA A 336 14.55 -14.66 -15.54
C ALA A 336 15.98 -14.77 -14.97
N SER A 337 16.08 -14.82 -13.65
CA SER A 337 17.32 -15.12 -12.96
C SER A 337 17.85 -16.49 -13.38
N VAL A 338 19.17 -16.64 -13.43
CA VAL A 338 19.83 -17.94 -13.71
C VAL A 338 19.81 -18.89 -12.51
N ASP A 339 19.47 -18.38 -11.32
CA ASP A 339 19.29 -19.19 -10.13
C ASP A 339 17.95 -19.92 -10.17
N VAL A 340 18.02 -21.24 -10.02
CA VAL A 340 16.84 -22.12 -10.01
C VAL A 340 16.17 -22.09 -8.64
N GLU A 341 16.94 -21.80 -7.59
CA GLU A 341 16.41 -21.57 -6.25
C GLU A 341 15.85 -20.14 -6.22
N GLY A 342 14.55 -19.99 -5.94
CA GLY A 342 13.92 -18.67 -5.87
C GLY A 342 14.54 -17.76 -4.81
N PRO A 343 14.32 -16.43 -4.88
CA PRO A 343 14.89 -15.50 -3.93
C PRO A 343 14.45 -15.83 -2.50
N GLN A 344 15.39 -15.74 -1.55
CA GLN A 344 15.10 -15.98 -0.13
C GLN A 344 14.02 -15.02 0.36
N ASN A 345 12.92 -15.55 0.90
CA ASN A 345 11.82 -14.71 1.40
C ASN A 345 12.19 -14.04 2.73
N ARG A 346 12.62 -12.78 2.66
CA ARG A 346 12.98 -11.90 3.79
C ARG A 346 11.90 -10.85 4.08
N ARG A 347 10.67 -11.03 3.57
CA ARG A 347 9.57 -10.07 3.72
C ARG A 347 9.38 -9.62 5.16
N VAL A 348 9.28 -10.56 6.10
CA VAL A 348 9.02 -10.22 7.52
C VAL A 348 10.18 -9.46 8.15
N GLU A 349 11.42 -9.86 7.85
CA GLU A 349 12.62 -9.20 8.35
C GLU A 349 12.70 -7.75 7.88
N LEU A 350 12.55 -7.52 6.57
CA LEU A 350 12.64 -6.17 6.00
C LEU A 350 11.44 -5.29 6.39
N LEU A 351 10.25 -5.86 6.56
CA LEU A 351 9.09 -5.13 7.07
C LEU A 351 9.31 -4.65 8.52
N LEU A 352 10.01 -5.44 9.34
CA LEU A 352 10.40 -5.00 10.68
C LEU A 352 11.37 -3.81 10.62
N GLU A 353 12.25 -3.73 9.62
CA GLU A 353 13.11 -2.55 9.41
C GLU A 353 12.29 -1.30 9.04
N VAL A 354 11.26 -1.43 8.20
CA VAL A 354 10.33 -0.33 7.89
C VAL A 354 9.59 0.15 9.15
N PHE A 355 9.23 -0.78 10.03
CA PHE A 355 8.52 -0.50 11.27
C PHE A 355 9.39 0.16 12.35
N ARG A 356 10.64 -0.28 12.53
CA ARG A 356 11.51 0.14 13.65
C ARG A 356 11.58 1.67 13.83
N PRO A 357 11.74 2.50 12.78
CA PRO A 357 11.73 3.95 12.92
C PRO A 357 10.46 4.50 13.58
N LEU A 358 9.30 3.86 13.39
CA LEU A 358 8.02 4.28 13.99
C LEU A 358 8.00 4.18 15.52
N LEU A 359 8.94 3.46 16.13
CA LEU A 359 9.11 3.38 17.58
C LEU A 359 9.81 4.61 18.17
N SER A 360 10.45 5.42 17.32
CA SER A 360 11.15 6.63 17.73
C SER A 360 10.23 7.85 17.62
N SER A 361 10.38 8.81 18.54
CA SER A 361 9.79 10.15 18.42
C SER A 361 10.71 11.16 17.72
N ASP A 362 11.91 10.72 17.30
CA ASP A 362 12.88 11.58 16.59
C ASP A 362 12.31 12.02 15.23
N PRO A 363 12.28 13.33 14.90
CA PRO A 363 11.95 13.81 13.56
C PRO A 363 12.86 13.26 12.46
N GLY A 364 14.12 12.94 12.79
CA GLY A 364 15.10 12.33 11.87
C GLY A 364 14.78 10.89 11.46
N ARG A 365 13.66 10.31 11.94
CA ARG A 365 13.24 8.95 11.58
C ARG A 365 12.71 8.81 10.16
N ILE A 366 12.25 9.90 9.53
CA ILE A 366 11.63 9.84 8.20
C ILE A 366 12.61 9.28 7.15
N PRO A 367 13.82 9.84 6.94
CA PRO A 367 14.77 9.30 5.98
C PRO A 367 15.10 7.83 6.24
N VAL A 368 15.29 7.44 7.51
CA VAL A 368 15.56 6.05 7.91
C VAL A 368 14.42 5.11 7.53
N GLN A 369 13.17 5.54 7.72
CA GLN A 369 11.99 4.75 7.33
C GLN A 369 11.85 4.64 5.81
N LEU A 370 12.14 5.71 5.07
CA LEU A 370 12.09 5.72 3.62
C LEU A 370 13.19 4.80 3.03
N GLU A 371 14.41 4.85 3.55
CA GLU A 371 15.50 3.94 3.17
C GLU A 371 15.14 2.47 3.39
N ALA A 372 14.55 2.16 4.55
CA ALA A 372 14.06 0.81 4.85
C ALA A 372 12.92 0.40 3.90
N MET A 373 12.03 1.33 3.53
CA MET A 373 10.94 1.08 2.60
C MET A 373 11.44 0.82 1.17
N VAL A 374 12.48 1.53 0.71
CA VAL A 374 13.14 1.22 -0.58
C VAL A 374 13.66 -0.21 -0.56
N SER A 375 14.41 -0.60 0.48
CA SER A 375 14.95 -1.96 0.62
C SER A 375 13.85 -3.03 0.65
N TYR A 376 12.73 -2.74 1.33
CA TYR A 376 11.57 -3.63 1.37
C TYR A 376 10.88 -3.73 0.00
N ALA A 377 10.67 -2.61 -0.69
CA ALA A 377 10.06 -2.58 -2.01
C ALA A 377 10.91 -3.33 -3.04
N ASP A 378 12.23 -3.17 -3.03
CA ASP A 378 13.15 -3.90 -3.91
C ASP A 378 13.05 -5.41 -3.70
N HIS A 379 13.05 -5.86 -2.45
CA HIS A 379 12.90 -7.29 -2.16
C HIS A 379 11.51 -7.84 -2.57
N MET A 380 10.46 -7.06 -2.40
CA MET A 380 9.12 -7.44 -2.85
C MET A 380 9.01 -7.48 -4.38
N GLN A 381 9.75 -6.63 -5.11
CA GLN A 381 9.87 -6.72 -6.57
C GLN A 381 10.53 -8.03 -7.00
N GLU A 382 11.64 -8.43 -6.36
CA GLU A 382 12.33 -9.70 -6.65
C GLU A 382 11.39 -10.91 -6.50
N LEU A 383 10.64 -10.95 -5.39
CA LEU A 383 9.66 -12.01 -5.14
C LEU A 383 8.53 -11.99 -6.18
N ALA A 384 8.02 -10.82 -6.55
CA ALA A 384 6.95 -10.70 -7.53
C ALA A 384 7.40 -11.11 -8.94
N ILE A 385 8.62 -10.77 -9.35
CA ILE A 385 9.22 -11.20 -10.63
C ILE A 385 9.34 -12.73 -10.65
N TYR A 386 9.90 -13.32 -9.59
CA TYR A 386 10.00 -14.78 -9.49
C TYR A 386 8.63 -15.45 -9.61
N ASN A 387 7.64 -14.96 -8.84
CA ASN A 387 6.28 -15.49 -8.88
C ASN A 387 5.64 -15.36 -10.27
N ALA A 388 5.94 -14.29 -11.01
CA ALA A 388 5.42 -14.10 -12.37
C ALA A 388 6.04 -15.07 -13.38
N HIS A 389 7.33 -15.41 -13.21
CA HIS A 389 8.01 -16.44 -14.03
C HIS A 389 7.52 -17.85 -13.71
N THR A 390 7.17 -18.13 -12.45
CA THR A 390 6.74 -19.46 -11.99
C THR A 390 5.22 -19.63 -11.86
N ALA A 391 4.44 -18.67 -12.37
CA ALA A 391 2.99 -18.68 -12.25
C ALA A 391 2.36 -19.88 -12.98
N ALA A 392 1.34 -20.49 -12.37
CA ALA A 392 0.70 -21.69 -12.91
C ALA A 392 -0.19 -21.41 -14.13
N ASP A 393 -0.74 -20.19 -14.23
CA ASP A 393 -1.66 -19.76 -15.28
C ASP A 393 -1.55 -18.24 -15.51
N GLY A 394 -2.25 -17.76 -16.54
CA GLY A 394 -2.23 -16.35 -16.93
C GLY A 394 -2.86 -15.39 -15.91
N GLU A 395 -3.80 -15.85 -15.09
CA GLU A 395 -4.40 -15.03 -14.02
C GLU A 395 -3.39 -14.81 -12.89
N ALA A 396 -2.77 -15.89 -12.42
CA ALA A 396 -1.70 -15.85 -11.43
C ALA A 396 -0.50 -15.02 -11.93
N GLN A 397 -0.13 -15.17 -13.21
CA GLN A 397 0.96 -14.41 -13.82
C GLN A 397 0.63 -12.91 -13.88
N ARG A 398 -0.59 -12.56 -14.31
CA ARG A 398 -1.05 -11.16 -14.34
C ARG A 398 -1.07 -10.54 -12.95
N SER A 399 -1.52 -11.28 -11.93
CA SER A 399 -1.50 -10.82 -10.54
C SER A 399 -0.07 -10.57 -10.05
N ALA A 400 0.85 -11.49 -10.33
CA ALA A 400 2.26 -11.33 -9.94
C ALA A 400 2.94 -10.15 -10.66
N ILE A 401 2.60 -9.91 -11.95
CA ILE A 401 3.05 -8.73 -12.69
C ILE A 401 2.46 -7.45 -12.09
N ALA A 402 1.18 -7.44 -11.72
CA ALA A 402 0.55 -6.29 -11.09
C ALA A 402 1.26 -5.93 -9.77
N ASP A 403 1.64 -6.94 -9.00
CA ASP A 403 2.40 -6.78 -7.77
C ASP A 403 3.81 -6.24 -8.02
N TRP A 404 4.51 -6.79 -9.00
CA TRP A 404 5.83 -6.30 -9.39
C TRP A 404 5.78 -4.82 -9.79
N LEU A 405 4.84 -4.43 -10.66
CA LEU A 405 4.65 -3.04 -11.09
C LEU A 405 4.29 -2.12 -9.91
N TYR A 406 3.49 -2.61 -8.97
CA TYR A 406 3.15 -1.87 -7.76
C TYR A 406 4.40 -1.58 -6.92
N TRP A 407 5.22 -2.61 -6.64
CA TRP A 407 6.42 -2.44 -5.83
C TRP A 407 7.50 -1.62 -6.53
N GLN A 408 7.61 -1.74 -7.85
CA GLN A 408 8.49 -0.87 -8.66
C GLN A 408 8.09 0.59 -8.53
N HIS A 409 6.80 0.90 -8.71
CA HIS A 409 6.31 2.27 -8.56
C HIS A 409 6.54 2.80 -7.14
N LEU A 410 6.25 2.00 -6.11
CA LEU A 410 6.47 2.38 -4.71
C LEU A 410 7.96 2.65 -4.42
N GLY A 411 8.87 1.80 -4.92
CA GLY A 411 10.31 1.95 -4.74
C GLY A 411 10.86 3.23 -5.37
N VAL A 412 10.45 3.54 -6.60
CA VAL A 412 10.81 4.80 -7.29
C VAL A 412 10.29 6.01 -6.50
N LEU A 413 9.00 6.03 -6.19
CA LEU A 413 8.37 7.11 -5.44
C LEU A 413 9.05 7.36 -4.08
N THR A 414 9.39 6.29 -3.37
CA THR A 414 10.07 6.36 -2.06
C THR A 414 11.50 6.90 -2.22
N SER A 415 12.20 6.49 -3.27
CA SER A 415 13.56 6.98 -3.57
C SER A 415 13.57 8.47 -3.91
N ASP A 416 12.60 8.94 -4.70
CA ASP A 416 12.47 10.37 -5.03
C ASP A 416 12.13 11.21 -3.81
N ALA A 417 11.26 10.68 -2.95
CA ALA A 417 10.91 11.32 -1.69
C ALA A 417 12.11 11.42 -0.73
N LEU A 418 12.93 10.36 -0.66
CA LEU A 418 14.17 10.34 0.12
C LEU A 418 15.19 11.35 -0.42
N ALA A 419 15.35 11.44 -1.75
CA ALA A 419 16.24 12.41 -2.39
C ALA A 419 15.81 13.86 -2.11
N GLY A 420 14.49 14.13 -2.02
CA GLY A 420 13.95 15.43 -1.64
C GLY A 420 14.02 15.76 -0.14
N ALA A 421 14.26 14.75 0.71
CA ALA A 421 14.40 14.90 2.16
C ALA A 421 15.85 15.04 2.63
N SER A 422 16.82 14.78 1.73
CA SER A 422 18.27 14.75 2.00
C SER A 422 18.96 16.09 1.78
#